data_AF-A0A7V5KQ18-F1
#
_entry.id   AF-A0A7V5KQ18-F1
#
_cell.length_a   1.000
_cell.length_b   1.000
_cell.length_c   1.000
_cell.angle_alpha   90.00
_cell.angle_beta   90.00
_cell.angle_gamma   90.00
#
_symmetry.space_group_name_H-M   'P 1'
#
loop_
_entity.id
_entity.type
_entity.pdbx_description
1 polymer ?
#
loop_
_entity_poly.entity_id
_entity_poly.type
_entity_poly.pdbx_seq_one_letter_code
_entity_poly.pdbx_strand_id
1 'polypeptide(L)'
;MTITSAEFVLGVSSLAIGKDGVTAQLPNQTLPEVIFLGRSNVGKSSLLNRVCGKKDLSQTSSSPSKHREVHYYLINRQMYFVDLPGYGYAKVPEQVRASWSSLIEAYLELHRNVVLAVQIVDARQVPTELDLMITGWLEYYHVPYIVVMTKADKIARSKLAMYVDQTRAAFARFRYIRELIPFSSVTGQGRQELLDAIARHVLGSPSTSK
;
A
#
# COMPACT_ATOMS: atom_id res chain seq x y z
N MET A 1 13.57 -10.87 2.85
CA MET A 1 14.32 -9.94 3.74
C MET A 1 13.86 -10.07 5.20
N THR A 2 14.68 -9.61 6.15
CA THR A 2 14.31 -9.53 7.57
C THR A 2 14.19 -8.06 7.98
N ILE A 3 13.09 -7.69 8.64
CA ILE A 3 12.93 -6.37 9.25
C ILE A 3 13.55 -6.40 10.65
N THR A 4 14.59 -5.59 10.86
CA THR A 4 15.28 -5.43 12.14
C THR A 4 14.95 -4.10 12.81
N SER A 5 14.55 -3.08 12.04
CA SER A 5 14.00 -1.82 12.57
C SER A 5 12.84 -1.30 11.72
N ALA A 6 11.89 -0.63 12.38
CA ALA A 6 10.74 0.02 11.75
C ALA A 6 10.30 1.22 12.59
N GLU A 7 10.53 2.44 12.13
CA GLU A 7 10.37 3.66 12.92
C GLU A 7 9.35 4.58 12.23
N PHE A 8 8.36 5.09 12.97
CA PHE A 8 7.49 6.13 12.46
C PHE A 8 8.31 7.42 12.31
N VAL A 9 8.20 8.05 11.14
CA VAL A 9 8.95 9.27 10.81
C VAL A 9 8.04 10.49 10.87
N LEU A 10 6.99 10.50 10.05
CA LEU A 10 6.04 11.60 10.00
C LEU A 10 4.71 11.19 9.35
N GLY A 11 3.68 11.98 9.64
CA GLY A 11 2.38 11.93 8.98
C GLY A 11 2.06 13.27 8.34
N VAL A 12 1.61 13.28 7.08
CA VAL A 12 1.26 14.50 6.34
C VAL A 12 -0.15 14.42 5.79
N SER A 13 -0.95 15.45 6.07
CA SER A 13 -2.34 15.59 5.63
C SER A 13 -2.48 16.40 4.33
N SER A 14 -1.39 17.03 3.88
CA SER A 14 -1.32 17.80 2.64
C SER A 14 0.02 17.54 1.96
N LEU A 15 -0.03 17.25 0.66
CA LEU A 15 1.14 17.11 -0.20
C LEU A 15 1.38 18.37 -1.05
N ALA A 16 0.55 19.40 -0.87
CA ALA A 16 0.72 20.66 -1.58
C ALA A 16 1.99 21.39 -1.10
N ILE A 17 2.80 21.83 -2.06
CA ILE A 17 3.81 22.86 -1.82
C ILE A 17 3.04 24.14 -1.52
N GLY A 18 2.97 24.53 -0.24
CA GLY A 18 2.24 25.73 0.17
C GLY A 18 2.76 26.98 -0.55
N LYS A 19 1.85 27.83 -1.03
CA LYS A 19 2.16 29.20 -1.50
C LYS A 19 2.80 30.07 -0.40
N ASP A 20 2.74 29.61 0.85
CA ASP A 20 3.15 30.33 2.05
C ASP A 20 4.53 29.87 2.58
N GLY A 21 5.26 29.04 1.82
CA GLY A 21 6.64 28.65 2.13
C GLY A 21 6.82 27.62 3.26
N VAL A 22 5.76 27.18 3.93
CA VAL A 22 5.82 26.10 4.92
C VAL A 22 5.40 24.78 4.26
N THR A 23 6.35 24.14 3.59
CA THR A 23 6.26 22.72 3.23
C THR A 23 6.40 21.87 4.48
N ALA A 24 5.47 20.96 4.73
CA ALA A 24 5.83 19.76 5.48
C ALA A 24 6.98 19.11 4.72
N GLN A 25 8.20 19.18 5.25
CA GLN A 25 9.36 18.59 4.60
C GLN A 25 9.15 17.09 4.58
N LEU A 26 8.80 16.56 3.40
CA LEU A 26 8.72 15.12 3.20
C LEU A 26 10.08 14.49 3.50
N PRO A 27 10.12 13.22 3.93
CA PRO A 27 11.39 12.56 4.23
C PRO A 27 12.29 12.47 2.99
N ASN A 28 13.57 12.17 3.22
CA ASN A 28 14.59 12.09 2.20
C ASN A 28 14.12 11.32 0.95
N GLN A 29 14.11 11.99 -0.20
CA GLN A 29 13.64 11.44 -1.47
C GLN A 29 14.56 10.38 -2.08
N THR A 30 15.79 10.21 -1.58
CA THR A 30 16.75 9.26 -2.17
C THR A 30 16.48 7.81 -1.79
N LEU A 31 15.86 7.56 -0.64
CA LEU A 31 15.55 6.19 -0.22
C LEU A 31 14.38 5.63 -1.03
N PRO A 32 14.44 4.35 -1.44
CA PRO A 32 13.34 3.71 -2.13
C PRO A 32 12.09 3.67 -1.25
N GLU A 33 10.92 3.85 -1.88
CA GLU A 33 9.63 3.87 -1.21
C GLU A 33 8.76 2.71 -1.70
N VAL A 34 8.18 2.00 -0.73
CA VAL A 34 7.15 0.99 -0.94
C VAL A 34 5.84 1.55 -0.42
N ILE A 35 4.93 1.89 -1.32
CA ILE A 35 3.64 2.49 -0.96
C ILE A 35 2.59 1.42 -0.68
N PHE A 36 1.77 1.60 0.35
CA PHE A 36 0.70 0.68 0.74
C PHE A 36 -0.65 1.34 0.51
N LEU A 37 -1.48 0.70 -0.30
CA LEU A 37 -2.77 1.22 -0.76
C LEU A 37 -3.85 0.18 -0.53
N GLY A 38 -5.06 0.62 -0.19
CA GLY A 38 -6.19 -0.30 -0.07
C GLY A 38 -7.42 0.37 0.53
N ARG A 39 -8.57 -0.24 0.37
CA ARG A 39 -9.82 0.27 0.93
C ARG A 39 -9.74 0.43 2.45
N SER A 40 -10.49 1.39 2.99
CA SER A 40 -10.69 1.48 4.44
C SER A 40 -11.18 0.13 4.98
N ASN A 41 -10.61 -0.33 6.09
CA ASN A 41 -10.91 -1.62 6.74
C ASN A 41 -10.59 -2.88 5.92
N VAL A 42 -9.81 -2.78 4.84
CA VAL A 42 -9.30 -3.96 4.10
C VAL A 42 -8.27 -4.75 4.92
N GLY A 43 -7.63 -4.12 5.91
CA GLY A 43 -6.60 -4.74 6.76
C GLY A 43 -5.18 -4.19 6.56
N LYS A 44 -5.03 -3.03 5.92
CA LYS A 44 -3.74 -2.37 5.66
C LYS A 44 -2.86 -2.17 6.91
N SER A 45 -3.38 -1.53 7.95
CA SER A 45 -2.62 -1.33 9.20
C SER A 45 -2.26 -2.67 9.88
N SER A 46 -3.18 -3.64 9.89
CA SER A 46 -2.92 -4.97 10.43
C SER A 46 -1.86 -5.73 9.62
N LEU A 47 -1.81 -5.54 8.31
CA LEU A 47 -0.77 -6.07 7.44
C LEU A 47 0.57 -5.42 7.75
N LEU A 48 0.64 -4.08 7.80
CA LEU A 48 1.84 -3.33 8.13
C LEU A 48 2.43 -3.75 9.48
N ASN A 49 1.60 -3.82 10.52
CA ASN A 49 1.98 -4.27 11.85
C ASN A 49 2.56 -5.70 11.81
N ARG A 50 1.89 -6.62 11.10
CA ARG A 50 2.35 -8.00 10.97
C ARG A 50 3.67 -8.10 10.20
N VAL A 51 3.81 -7.38 9.09
CA VAL A 51 5.03 -7.38 8.27
C VAL A 51 6.20 -6.84 9.08
N CYS A 52 6.03 -5.68 9.73
CA CYS A 52 7.05 -5.03 10.55
C CYS A 52 7.31 -5.72 11.90
N GLY A 53 6.52 -6.73 12.28
CA GLY A 53 6.67 -7.42 13.56
C GLY A 53 6.37 -6.53 14.78
N LYS A 54 5.57 -5.47 14.61
CA LYS A 54 5.20 -4.51 15.66
C LYS A 54 3.68 -4.51 15.86
N LYS A 55 3.21 -4.42 17.10
CA LYS A 55 1.77 -4.44 17.38
C LYS A 55 1.05 -3.12 17.03
N ASP A 56 1.74 -1.98 17.19
CA ASP A 56 1.13 -0.65 17.11
C ASP A 56 1.91 0.36 16.24
N LEU A 57 2.60 -0.11 15.20
CA LEU A 57 3.36 0.77 14.29
C LEU A 57 2.42 1.64 13.45
N SER A 58 1.48 0.99 12.76
CA SER A 58 0.34 1.62 12.10
C SER A 58 -0.86 1.43 13.01
N GLN A 59 -1.31 2.52 13.64
CA GLN A 59 -2.52 2.47 14.45
C GLN A 59 -3.70 2.14 13.53
N THR A 60 -4.41 1.04 13.81
CA THR A 60 -5.67 0.72 13.15
C THR A 60 -6.64 1.86 13.42
N SER A 61 -6.78 2.76 12.46
CA SER A 61 -7.50 4.01 12.60
C SER A 61 -9.00 3.73 12.79
N SER A 62 -9.47 3.78 14.04
CA SER A 62 -10.88 3.85 14.37
C SER A 62 -11.43 5.28 14.26
N SER A 63 -10.56 6.30 14.18
CA SER A 63 -10.93 7.71 14.10
C SER A 63 -10.86 8.27 12.67
N PRO A 64 -11.93 8.93 12.16
CA PRO A 64 -12.00 9.50 10.80
C PRO A 64 -10.90 10.51 10.40
N SER A 65 -10.25 11.14 11.38
CA SER A 65 -9.21 12.16 11.16
C SER A 65 -7.85 11.59 10.74
N LYS A 66 -7.46 10.42 11.26
CA LYS A 66 -6.17 9.76 10.96
C LYS A 66 -6.15 9.06 9.59
N HIS A 67 -7.32 8.88 8.96
CA HIS A 67 -7.45 8.25 7.64
C HIS A 67 -7.14 9.18 6.46
N ARG A 68 -6.68 10.42 6.72
CA ARG A 68 -6.44 11.44 5.69
C ARG A 68 -4.97 11.80 5.53
N GLU A 69 -4.10 11.10 6.23
CA GLU A 69 -2.67 11.37 6.22
C GLU A 69 -1.91 10.27 5.47
N VAL A 70 -0.80 10.66 4.86
CA VAL A 70 0.25 9.75 4.40
C VAL A 70 1.24 9.56 5.55
N HIS A 71 1.48 8.32 5.95
CA HIS A 71 2.40 8.00 7.04
C HIS A 71 3.67 7.33 6.53
N TYR A 72 4.82 7.82 6.98
CA TYR A 72 6.12 7.27 6.61
C TYR A 72 6.71 6.45 7.74
N TYR A 73 7.20 5.26 7.41
CA TYR A 73 7.92 4.38 8.30
C TYR A 73 9.29 4.05 7.72
N LEU A 74 10.37 4.40 8.43
CA LEU A 74 11.72 4.07 8.03
C LEU A 74 12.01 2.61 8.41
N ILE A 75 12.26 1.76 7.41
CA ILE A 75 12.52 0.33 7.58
C ILE A 75 14.01 0.04 7.40
N ASN A 76 14.62 -0.60 8.38
CA ASN A 76 16.04 -0.96 8.40
C ASN A 76 17.01 0.22 8.08
N ARG A 77 16.54 1.48 8.20
CA ARG A 77 17.24 2.70 7.75
C ARG A 77 17.60 2.71 6.26
N GLN A 78 16.90 1.93 5.44
CA GLN A 78 17.25 1.68 4.02
C GLN A 78 16.12 2.02 3.05
N MET A 79 14.88 2.03 3.50
CA MET A 79 13.72 2.31 2.66
C MET A 79 12.57 2.88 3.49
N TYR A 80 11.60 3.49 2.82
CA TYR A 80 10.35 3.87 3.44
C TYR A 80 9.24 2.88 3.09
N PHE A 81 8.51 2.44 4.11
CA PHE A 81 7.13 2.00 3.93
C PHE A 81 6.24 3.23 4.07
N VAL A 82 5.43 3.48 3.06
CA VAL A 82 4.56 4.65 3.01
C VAL A 82 3.11 4.20 3.02
N ASP A 83 2.42 4.46 4.12
CA ASP A 83 1.03 4.10 4.30
C ASP A 83 0.14 5.22 3.75
N LEU A 84 -0.47 4.99 2.60
CA LEU A 84 -1.40 5.92 1.97
C LEU A 84 -2.80 5.79 2.60
N PRO A 85 -3.60 6.86 2.61
CA PRO A 85 -4.94 6.83 3.21
C PRO A 85 -5.82 5.76 2.57
N GLY A 86 -6.67 5.13 3.38
CA GLY A 86 -7.60 4.12 2.89
C GLY A 86 -8.79 4.74 2.14
N TYR A 87 -9.17 4.17 0.99
CA TYR A 87 -10.25 4.68 0.15
C TYR A 87 -11.59 3.97 0.34
N GLY A 88 -12.67 4.56 -0.18
CA GLY A 88 -13.98 3.89 -0.28
C GLY A 88 -14.76 3.77 1.04
N TYR A 89 -14.60 4.71 1.98
CA TYR A 89 -15.45 4.78 3.18
C TYR A 89 -16.91 4.96 2.75
N ALA A 90 -17.77 3.96 3.00
CA ALA A 90 -19.12 3.88 2.43
C ALA A 90 -20.06 5.03 2.86
N LYS A 91 -19.72 5.74 3.94
CA LYS A 91 -20.53 6.82 4.54
C LYS A 91 -19.74 8.12 4.72
N VAL A 92 -19.01 8.56 3.69
CA VAL A 92 -18.39 9.89 3.70
C VAL A 92 -18.94 10.78 2.59
N PRO A 93 -19.07 12.09 2.83
CA PRO A 93 -19.45 13.07 1.81
C PRO A 93 -18.57 12.98 0.57
N GLU A 94 -19.10 13.38 -0.57
CA GLU A 94 -18.40 13.40 -1.86
C GLU A 94 -17.06 14.15 -1.80
N GLN A 95 -17.00 15.25 -1.05
CA GLN A 95 -15.77 16.04 -0.81
C GLN A 95 -14.66 15.20 -0.16
N VAL A 96 -15.00 14.28 0.74
CA VAL A 96 -14.03 13.38 1.37
C VAL A 96 -13.60 12.29 0.40
N ARG A 97 -14.47 11.88 -0.54
CA ARG A 97 -14.10 10.93 -1.60
C ARG A 97 -13.11 11.54 -2.59
N ALA A 98 -13.34 12.79 -2.98
CA ALA A 98 -12.41 13.56 -3.80
C ALA A 98 -11.06 13.75 -3.08
N SER A 99 -11.07 13.98 -1.76
CA SER A 99 -9.85 14.25 -0.99
C SER A 99 -8.86 13.07 -0.95
N TRP A 100 -9.27 11.83 -0.70
CA TRP A 100 -8.31 10.71 -0.71
C TRP A 100 -7.84 10.38 -2.12
N SER A 101 -8.73 10.54 -3.13
CA SER A 101 -8.41 10.30 -4.53
C SER A 101 -7.30 11.25 -4.98
N SER A 102 -7.52 12.55 -4.71
CA SER A 102 -6.56 13.62 -4.96
C SER A 102 -5.26 13.41 -4.19
N LEU A 103 -5.27 12.89 -2.96
CA LEU A 103 -4.03 12.66 -2.21
C LEU A 103 -3.19 11.51 -2.79
N ILE A 104 -3.82 10.41 -3.21
CA ILE A 104 -3.10 9.27 -3.82
C ILE A 104 -2.53 9.70 -5.16
N GLU A 105 -3.33 10.35 -6.00
CA GLU A 105 -2.90 10.86 -7.31
C GLU A 105 -1.76 11.87 -7.15
N ALA A 106 -1.93 12.88 -6.28
CA ALA A 106 -0.88 13.85 -5.99
C ALA A 106 0.40 13.18 -5.48
N TYR A 107 0.30 12.12 -4.66
CA TYR A 107 1.48 11.39 -4.21
C TYR A 107 2.26 10.77 -5.38
N LEU A 108 1.55 10.15 -6.33
CA LEU A 108 2.15 9.52 -7.51
C LEU A 108 2.79 10.57 -8.45
N GLU A 109 2.27 11.81 -8.45
CA GLU A 109 2.84 12.93 -9.20
C GLU A 109 4.10 13.54 -8.58
N LEU A 110 4.39 13.31 -7.29
CA LEU A 110 5.54 13.92 -6.60
C LEU A 110 6.93 13.46 -7.11
N HIS A 111 6.99 12.62 -8.15
CA HIS A 111 8.22 12.04 -8.72
C HIS A 111 9.18 11.49 -7.64
N ARG A 112 8.63 10.89 -6.58
CA ARG A 112 9.41 10.25 -5.52
C ARG A 112 10.00 8.95 -6.02
N ASN A 113 10.98 8.41 -5.30
CA ASN A 113 11.60 7.11 -5.60
C ASN A 113 10.68 5.92 -5.21
N VAL A 114 9.45 5.90 -5.73
CA VAL A 114 8.48 4.82 -5.52
C VAL A 114 8.89 3.62 -6.37
N VAL A 115 9.44 2.59 -5.72
CA VAL A 115 9.95 1.40 -6.41
C VAL A 115 8.92 0.27 -6.47
N LEU A 116 7.89 0.32 -5.64
CA LEU A 116 6.86 -0.70 -5.55
C LEU A 116 5.60 -0.18 -4.85
N ALA A 117 4.43 -0.61 -5.32
CA ALA A 117 3.20 -0.52 -4.56
C ALA A 117 2.74 -1.88 -4.03
N VAL A 118 2.16 -1.89 -2.83
CA VAL A 118 1.44 -3.02 -2.25
C VAL A 118 -0.04 -2.65 -2.22
N GLN A 119 -0.78 -3.12 -3.21
CA GLN A 119 -2.22 -2.91 -3.31
C GLN A 119 -2.97 -4.01 -2.56
N ILE A 120 -3.77 -3.62 -1.58
CA ILE A 120 -4.40 -4.53 -0.63
C ILE A 120 -5.89 -4.66 -0.93
N VAL A 121 -6.34 -5.89 -1.15
CA VAL A 121 -7.73 -6.27 -1.41
C VAL A 121 -8.20 -7.32 -0.40
N ASP A 122 -9.51 -7.40 -0.16
CA ASP A 122 -10.09 -8.38 0.78
C ASP A 122 -10.30 -9.72 0.06
N ALA A 123 -9.68 -10.80 0.54
CA ALA A 123 -9.74 -12.12 -0.11
C ALA A 123 -11.16 -12.72 -0.22
N ARG A 124 -12.15 -12.17 0.48
CA ARG A 124 -13.53 -12.68 0.54
C ARG A 124 -14.43 -12.20 -0.59
N GLN A 125 -13.95 -11.29 -1.42
CA GLN A 125 -14.74 -10.67 -2.48
C GLN A 125 -13.87 -10.41 -3.71
N VAL A 126 -14.54 -10.28 -4.86
CA VAL A 126 -13.90 -9.82 -6.09
C VAL A 126 -13.42 -8.36 -5.89
N PRO A 127 -12.26 -7.97 -6.45
CA PRO A 127 -11.82 -6.57 -6.44
C PRO A 127 -12.91 -5.63 -6.94
N THR A 128 -13.08 -4.48 -6.30
CA THR A 128 -14.10 -3.51 -6.67
C THR A 128 -13.63 -2.55 -7.75
N GLU A 129 -14.56 -1.79 -8.34
CA GLU A 129 -14.22 -0.71 -9.27
C GLU A 129 -13.22 0.30 -8.68
N LEU A 130 -13.29 0.60 -7.38
CA LEU A 130 -12.30 1.46 -6.72
C LEU A 130 -10.93 0.80 -6.67
N ASP A 131 -10.85 -0.51 -6.40
CA ASP A 131 -9.58 -1.23 -6.44
C ASP A 131 -8.99 -1.17 -7.86
N LEU A 132 -9.81 -1.41 -8.89
CA LEU A 132 -9.38 -1.36 -10.31
C LEU A 132 -9.00 0.05 -10.77
N MET A 133 -9.66 1.09 -10.25
CA MET A 133 -9.33 2.50 -10.53
C MET A 133 -7.94 2.85 -9.98
N ILE A 134 -7.64 2.49 -8.73
CA ILE A 134 -6.30 2.67 -8.14
C ILE A 134 -5.24 1.95 -8.95
N THR A 135 -5.54 0.72 -9.41
CA THR A 135 -4.63 -0.01 -10.30
C THR A 135 -4.39 0.74 -11.61
N GLY A 136 -5.43 1.35 -12.19
CA GLY A 136 -5.29 2.20 -13.37
C GLY A 136 -4.30 3.35 -13.17
N TRP A 137 -4.28 3.97 -11.99
CA TRP A 137 -3.27 4.99 -11.67
C TRP A 137 -1.86 4.40 -11.56
N LEU A 138 -1.70 3.26 -10.88
CA LEU A 138 -0.39 2.60 -10.79
C LEU A 138 0.16 2.25 -12.18
N GLU A 139 -0.70 1.79 -13.09
CA GLU A 139 -0.34 1.51 -14.49
C GLU A 139 0.05 2.77 -15.26
N TYR A 140 -0.74 3.85 -15.10
CA TYR A 140 -0.49 5.14 -15.75
C TYR A 140 0.85 5.76 -15.32
N TYR A 141 1.16 5.72 -14.02
CA TYR A 141 2.42 6.20 -13.46
C TYR A 141 3.55 5.16 -13.52
N HIS A 142 3.33 4.02 -14.19
CA HIS A 142 4.30 2.94 -14.38
C HIS A 142 4.90 2.38 -13.08
N VAL A 143 4.13 2.41 -11.99
CA VAL A 143 4.54 1.88 -10.69
C VAL A 143 4.27 0.38 -10.65
N PRO A 144 5.30 -0.48 -10.53
CA PRO A 144 5.09 -1.92 -10.36
C PRO A 144 4.38 -2.18 -9.03
N TYR A 145 3.53 -3.21 -8.98
CA TYR A 145 2.76 -3.48 -7.78
C TYR A 145 2.52 -4.96 -7.49
N ILE A 146 2.37 -5.26 -6.20
CA ILE A 146 1.95 -6.56 -5.69
C ILE A 146 0.52 -6.42 -5.19
N VAL A 147 -0.35 -7.34 -5.60
CA VAL A 147 -1.70 -7.44 -5.04
C VAL A 147 -1.68 -8.37 -3.83
N VAL A 148 -2.05 -7.87 -2.66
CA VAL A 148 -2.15 -8.68 -1.44
C VAL A 148 -3.60 -8.91 -1.07
N MET A 149 -4.02 -10.16 -1.04
CA MET A 149 -5.37 -10.58 -0.64
C MET A 149 -5.41 -10.85 0.86
N THR A 150 -5.78 -9.84 1.66
CA THR A 150 -5.84 -9.95 3.13
C THR A 150 -7.02 -10.79 3.60
N LYS A 151 -6.99 -11.18 4.89
CA LYS A 151 -8.03 -11.99 5.55
C LYS A 151 -8.19 -13.37 4.93
N ALA A 152 -7.11 -13.94 4.38
CA ALA A 152 -7.10 -15.29 3.84
C ALA A 152 -7.50 -16.36 4.87
N ASP A 153 -7.31 -16.10 6.18
CA ASP A 153 -7.78 -16.94 7.28
C ASP A 153 -9.31 -17.09 7.35
N LYS A 154 -10.06 -16.20 6.69
CA LYS A 154 -11.52 -16.26 6.61
C LYS A 154 -12.02 -17.07 5.42
N ILE A 155 -11.13 -17.58 4.58
CA ILE A 155 -11.45 -18.42 3.44
C ILE A 155 -11.15 -19.87 3.79
N ALA A 156 -12.11 -20.76 3.53
CA ALA A 156 -11.86 -22.20 3.63
C ALA A 156 -10.71 -22.59 2.69
N ARG A 157 -9.74 -23.38 3.17
CA ARG A 157 -8.54 -23.76 2.41
C ARG A 157 -8.85 -24.33 1.02
N SER A 158 -9.94 -25.09 0.90
CA SER A 158 -10.42 -25.66 -0.38
C SER A 158 -10.93 -24.63 -1.39
N LYS A 159 -11.34 -23.44 -0.93
CA LYS A 159 -11.87 -22.36 -1.79
C LYS A 159 -10.82 -21.29 -2.12
N LEU A 160 -9.67 -21.28 -1.45
CA LEU A 160 -8.68 -20.21 -1.60
C LEU A 160 -8.19 -20.07 -3.05
N ALA A 161 -7.92 -21.19 -3.73
CA ALA A 161 -7.48 -21.18 -5.12
C ALA A 161 -8.51 -20.51 -6.05
N MET A 162 -9.80 -20.82 -5.89
CA MET A 162 -10.88 -20.20 -6.65
C MET A 162 -10.91 -18.68 -6.48
N TYR A 163 -10.76 -18.17 -5.25
CA TYR A 163 -10.72 -16.72 -5.01
C TYR A 163 -9.47 -16.07 -5.61
N VAL A 164 -8.31 -16.74 -5.53
CA VAL A 164 -7.07 -16.29 -6.16
C VAL A 164 -7.25 -16.16 -7.67
N ASP A 165 -7.87 -17.16 -8.32
CA ASP A 165 -8.11 -17.14 -9.76
C ASP A 165 -9.09 -16.05 -10.18
N GLN A 166 -10.15 -15.83 -9.40
CA GLN A 166 -11.09 -14.73 -9.63
C GLN A 166 -10.42 -13.36 -9.51
N THR A 167 -9.61 -13.16 -8.47
CA THR A 167 -8.83 -11.92 -8.31
C THR A 167 -7.82 -11.75 -9.45
N ARG A 168 -7.11 -12.81 -9.84
CA ARG A 168 -6.19 -12.79 -10.98
C ARG A 168 -6.89 -12.39 -12.27
N ALA A 169 -8.06 -12.96 -12.55
CA ALA A 169 -8.86 -12.62 -13.72
C ALA A 169 -9.29 -11.14 -13.73
N ALA A 170 -9.68 -10.59 -12.57
CA ALA A 170 -10.04 -9.17 -12.44
C ALA A 170 -8.89 -8.21 -12.79
N PHE A 171 -7.64 -8.62 -12.53
CA PHE A 171 -6.45 -7.83 -12.85
C PHE A 171 -5.79 -8.19 -14.20
N ALA A 172 -6.33 -9.14 -14.97
CA ALA A 172 -5.66 -9.71 -16.15
C ALA A 172 -5.34 -8.70 -17.27
N ARG A 173 -6.05 -7.55 -17.31
CA ARG A 173 -5.80 -6.49 -18.30
C ARG A 173 -4.60 -5.60 -17.98
N PHE A 174 -4.07 -5.67 -16.76
CA PHE A 174 -3.03 -4.79 -16.25
C PHE A 174 -1.65 -5.44 -16.35
N ARG A 175 -0.59 -4.65 -16.58
CA ARG A 175 0.73 -5.14 -17.00
C ARG A 175 1.82 -4.99 -15.95
N TYR A 176 1.63 -4.12 -14.97
CA TYR A 176 2.61 -3.80 -13.92
C TYR A 176 2.39 -4.61 -12.64
N ILE A 177 1.38 -5.48 -12.59
CA ILE A 177 1.25 -6.48 -11.54
C ILE A 177 2.44 -7.44 -11.56
N ARG A 178 3.08 -7.61 -10.40
CA ARG A 178 4.25 -8.47 -10.21
C ARG A 178 3.86 -9.79 -9.60
N GLU A 179 3.09 -9.74 -8.52
CA GLU A 179 2.71 -10.90 -7.74
C GLU A 179 1.31 -10.72 -7.15
N LEU A 180 0.65 -11.83 -6.86
CA LEU A 180 -0.63 -11.88 -6.14
C LEU A 180 -0.46 -12.84 -4.97
N ILE A 181 -0.59 -12.31 -3.75
CA ILE A 181 -0.20 -13.01 -2.51
C ILE A 181 -1.40 -13.09 -1.54
N PRO A 182 -1.91 -14.28 -1.23
CA PRO A 182 -2.84 -14.48 -0.11
C PRO A 182 -2.16 -14.20 1.24
N PHE A 183 -2.80 -13.39 2.08
CA PHE A 183 -2.21 -12.92 3.33
C PHE A 183 -3.18 -12.98 4.51
N SER A 184 -2.66 -13.33 5.69
CA SER A 184 -3.39 -13.20 6.95
C SER A 184 -2.53 -12.55 8.02
N SER A 185 -2.99 -11.42 8.57
CA SER A 185 -2.38 -10.80 9.75
C SER A 185 -2.52 -11.67 11.01
N VAL A 186 -3.54 -12.54 11.05
CA VAL A 186 -3.84 -13.40 12.19
C VAL A 186 -2.89 -14.59 12.22
N THR A 187 -2.81 -15.35 11.13
CA THR A 187 -1.97 -16.57 11.07
C THR A 187 -0.53 -16.27 10.67
N GLY A 188 -0.29 -15.15 9.98
CA GLY A 188 1.01 -14.81 9.37
C GLY A 188 1.24 -15.41 7.99
N GLN A 189 0.25 -16.10 7.41
CA GLN A 189 0.30 -16.55 6.02
C GLN A 189 0.66 -15.38 5.10
N GLY A 190 1.55 -15.63 4.13
CA GLY A 190 1.98 -14.66 3.12
C GLY A 190 2.98 -13.61 3.62
N ARG A 191 3.33 -13.58 4.92
CA ARG A 191 4.26 -12.58 5.47
C ARG A 191 5.66 -12.67 4.85
N GLN A 192 6.25 -13.86 4.87
CA GLN A 192 7.61 -14.04 4.36
C GLN A 192 7.65 -13.85 2.84
N GLU A 193 6.66 -14.40 2.14
CA GLU A 193 6.48 -14.24 0.69
C GLU A 193 6.42 -12.76 0.28
N LEU A 194 5.60 -11.95 0.96
CA LEU A 194 5.52 -10.51 0.71
C LEU A 194 6.84 -9.79 1.00
N LEU A 195 7.52 -10.11 2.12
CA LEU A 195 8.82 -9.52 2.42
C LEU A 195 9.86 -9.86 1.35
N ASP A 196 9.90 -11.09 0.89
CA ASP A 196 10.83 -11.51 -0.15
C ASP A 196 10.52 -10.87 -1.50
N ALA A 197 9.23 -10.68 -1.83
CA ALA A 197 8.79 -9.96 -3.02
C ALA A 197 9.16 -8.47 -2.97
N ILE A 198 8.97 -7.82 -1.83
CA ILE A 198 9.42 -6.44 -1.61
C ILE A 198 10.94 -6.34 -1.77
N ALA A 199 11.69 -7.26 -1.16
CA ALA A 199 13.14 -7.27 -1.23
C ALA A 199 13.66 -7.40 -2.66
N ARG A 200 13.04 -8.24 -3.49
CA ARG A 200 13.40 -8.37 -4.92
C ARG A 200 13.31 -7.04 -5.67
N HIS A 201 12.31 -6.22 -5.38
CA HIS A 201 12.11 -4.94 -6.07
C HIS A 201 13.00 -3.83 -5.50
N VAL A 202 13.15 -3.78 -4.18
CA VAL A 202 13.95 -2.74 -3.50
C VAL A 202 15.46 -2.97 -3.68
N LEU A 203 15.92 -4.22 -3.61
CA LEU A 203 17.35 -4.57 -3.72
C LEU A 203 17.79 -4.91 -5.15
N GLY A 204 16.84 -5.06 -6.08
CA GLY A 204 17.06 -5.69 -7.39
C GLY A 204 16.81 -4.81 -8.61
N SER A 205 16.96 -3.49 -8.50
CA SER A 205 17.13 -2.64 -9.69
C SER A 205 18.60 -2.23 -9.82
N PRO A 206 19.41 -2.87 -10.69
CA PRO A 206 20.52 -2.15 -11.28
C PRO A 206 19.92 -0.97 -12.03
N SER A 207 20.45 0.23 -11.78
CA SER A 207 20.22 1.41 -12.61
C SER A 207 20.26 1.00 -14.09
N THR A 208 19.11 0.95 -14.76
CA THR A 208 19.10 0.97 -16.21
C THR A 208 19.22 2.42 -16.61
N SER A 209 20.43 2.94 -16.46
CA SER A 209 20.91 4.02 -17.29
C SER A 209 20.97 3.49 -18.72
N LYS A 210 19.98 3.84 -19.54
CA LYS A 210 20.13 4.04 -20.98
C LYS A 210 19.15 5.11 -21.44
#